data_AF-A0AAD9XFF9-F1
#
_entry.id   AF-A0AAD9XFF9-F1
#
_cell.length_a   1.000
_cell.length_b   1.000
_cell.length_c   1.000
_cell.angle_alpha   90.00
_cell.angle_beta   90.00
_cell.angle_gamma   90.00
#
_symmetry.space_group_name_H-M   'P 1'
#
loop_
_entity.id
_entity.type
_entity.pdbx_description
1 polymer ?
#
loop_
_entity_poly.entity_id
_entity_poly.type
_entity_poly.pdbx_seq_one_letter_code
_entity_poly.pdbx_strand_id
1 'polypeptide(L)'
;MVMKRFQERKEESGRWKTEIPPNVTSKVLNAIKESRILRMINERDGEYELFKYTRTYMVKLGSFTCDYGVWQISGVPYSHAVAGISRCFGTVGVRDKISDYIKKMFLNAYINMIHPIPDQSRWPQVAATSVIPPPIKRQPGRP
;
A
#
# COMPACT_ATOMS: atom_id res chain seq x y z
N MET A 1 -22.65 -2.16 -4.58
CA MET A 1 -22.27 -0.79 -4.96
C MET A 1 -21.02 -0.37 -4.21
N VAL A 2 -20.15 0.43 -4.84
CA VAL A 2 -18.87 0.90 -4.25
C VAL A 2 -19.09 1.68 -2.96
N MET A 3 -20.10 2.56 -2.88
CA MET A 3 -20.37 3.37 -1.70
C MET A 3 -20.68 2.53 -0.46
N LYS A 4 -21.53 1.51 -0.60
CA LYS A 4 -21.86 0.58 0.50
C LYS A 4 -20.61 -0.07 1.06
N ARG A 5 -19.72 -0.53 0.17
CA ARG A 5 -18.44 -1.12 0.56
C ARG A 5 -17.53 -0.12 1.29
N PHE A 6 -17.46 1.14 0.85
CA PHE A 6 -16.69 2.17 1.54
C PHE A 6 -17.23 2.43 2.95
N GLN A 7 -18.56 2.50 3.11
CA GLN A 7 -19.20 2.66 4.43
C GLN A 7 -18.88 1.49 5.36
N GLU A 8 -19.08 0.26 4.88
CA GLU A 8 -18.79 -0.96 5.64
C GLU A 8 -17.33 -1.00 6.12
N ARG A 9 -16.39 -0.63 5.25
CA ARG A 9 -14.96 -0.60 5.58
C ARG A 9 -14.61 0.50 6.59
N LYS A 10 -15.24 1.67 6.47
CA LYS A 10 -15.09 2.76 7.46
C LYS A 10 -15.57 2.31 8.85
N GLU A 11 -16.75 1.72 8.94
CA GLU A 11 -17.32 1.21 10.19
C GLU A 11 -16.54 0.02 10.76
N GLU A 12 -16.04 -0.88 9.90
CA GLU A 12 -15.11 -1.95 10.28
C GLU A 12 -13.85 -1.38 10.93
N SER A 13 -13.22 -0.39 10.28
CA SER A 13 -11.97 0.21 10.77
C SER A 13 -12.13 0.98 12.08
N GLY A 14 -13.27 1.65 12.28
CA GLY A 14 -13.58 2.34 13.54
C GLY A 14 -13.71 1.40 14.74
N ARG A 15 -13.96 0.11 14.50
CA ARG A 15 -14.03 -0.92 15.55
C ARG A 15 -12.69 -1.53 15.90
N TRP A 16 -11.62 -1.27 15.14
CA TRP A 16 -10.31 -1.86 15.38
C TRP A 16 -9.63 -1.18 16.59
N LYS A 17 -9.61 -1.86 17.74
CA LYS A 17 -8.85 -1.40 18.92
C LYS A 17 -7.36 -1.73 18.76
N THR A 18 -7.03 -3.01 18.65
CA THR A 18 -5.65 -3.52 18.58
C THR A 18 -5.40 -4.37 17.34
N GLU A 19 -6.43 -4.99 16.78
CA GLU A 19 -6.31 -6.01 15.74
C GLU A 19 -6.62 -5.48 14.34
N ILE A 20 -5.68 -5.68 13.43
CA ILE A 20 -5.85 -5.54 11.98
C ILE A 20 -6.60 -6.76 11.41
N PRO A 21 -7.30 -6.65 10.26
CA PRO A 21 -8.07 -7.74 9.70
C PRO A 21 -7.27 -9.03 9.51
N PRO A 22 -7.87 -10.22 9.69
CA PRO A 22 -7.16 -11.50 9.58
C PRO A 22 -6.35 -11.66 8.29
N ASN A 23 -6.92 -11.23 7.15
CA ASN A 23 -6.23 -11.27 5.86
C ASN A 23 -4.96 -10.40 5.82
N VAL A 24 -4.97 -9.26 6.51
CA VAL A 24 -3.81 -8.37 6.60
C VAL A 24 -2.80 -8.92 7.60
N THR A 25 -3.27 -9.44 8.74
CA THR A 25 -2.44 -10.11 9.74
C THR A 25 -1.64 -11.25 9.12
N SER A 26 -2.27 -12.11 8.32
CA SER A 26 -1.58 -13.21 7.63
C SER A 26 -0.47 -12.71 6.68
N LYS A 27 -0.73 -11.62 5.94
CA LYS A 27 0.30 -11.01 5.07
C LYS A 27 1.46 -10.44 5.88
N VAL A 28 1.18 -9.76 6.99
CA VAL A 28 2.21 -9.21 7.89
C VAL A 28 3.05 -10.32 8.51
N LEU A 29 2.42 -11.39 8.99
CA LEU A 29 3.15 -12.54 9.56
C LEU A 29 4.06 -13.21 8.53
N ASN A 30 3.59 -13.36 7.28
CA ASN A 30 4.43 -13.88 6.20
C ASN A 30 5.60 -12.94 5.88
N ALA A 31 5.34 -11.63 5.82
CA ALA A 31 6.39 -10.63 5.62
C ALA A 31 7.44 -10.65 6.75
N ILE A 32 7.03 -10.85 8.00
CA ILE A 32 7.92 -11.02 9.17
C ILE A 32 8.76 -12.29 9.07
N LYS A 33 8.18 -13.40 8.59
CA LYS A 33 8.94 -14.64 8.39
C LYS A 33 9.99 -14.46 7.30
N GLU A 34 9.59 -13.89 6.17
CA GLU A 34 10.48 -13.62 5.04
C GLU A 34 11.52 -12.54 5.36
N SER A 35 11.25 -11.61 6.27
CA SER A 35 12.22 -10.57 6.61
C SER A 35 13.45 -11.14 7.30
N ARG A 36 13.33 -12.32 7.95
CA ARG A 36 14.43 -12.98 8.67
C ARG A 36 15.54 -13.52 7.76
N ILE A 37 15.23 -13.80 6.51
CA ILE A 37 16.22 -14.28 5.53
C ILE A 37 16.94 -13.13 4.81
N LEU A 38 16.50 -11.90 5.01
CA LEU A 38 17.12 -10.72 4.42
C LEU A 38 18.32 -10.28 5.25
N ARG A 39 19.41 -9.92 4.57
CA ARG A 39 20.58 -9.31 5.20
C ARG A 39 20.63 -7.83 4.87
N MET A 40 20.77 -6.98 5.88
CA MET A 40 21.02 -5.56 5.66
C MET A 40 22.50 -5.36 5.31
N ILE A 41 22.78 -4.72 4.17
CA ILE A 41 24.15 -4.43 3.73
C ILE A 41 24.57 -3.05 4.22
N ASN A 42 23.72 -2.03 4.00
CA ASN A 42 24.04 -0.64 4.31
C ASN A 42 22.82 0.11 4.84
N GLU A 43 23.09 1.13 5.65
CA GLU A 43 22.14 2.11 6.15
C GLU A 43 22.70 3.51 5.90
N ARG A 44 21.91 4.39 5.26
CA ARG A 44 22.24 5.80 5.04
C ARG A 44 20.99 6.65 5.23
N ASP A 45 20.99 7.53 6.23
CA ASP A 45 19.94 8.54 6.46
C ASP A 45 18.49 8.00 6.39
N GLY A 46 18.24 6.82 6.97
CA GLY A 46 16.90 6.19 6.97
C GLY A 46 16.55 5.43 5.67
N GLU A 47 17.52 5.28 4.77
CA GLU A 47 17.52 4.38 3.62
C GLU A 47 18.33 3.12 3.92
N TYR A 48 17.81 1.97 3.52
CA TYR A 48 18.35 0.66 3.82
C TYR A 48 18.51 -0.14 2.54
N GLU A 49 19.69 -0.72 2.37
CA GLU A 49 19.98 -1.69 1.33
C GLU A 49 19.92 -3.10 1.93
N LEU A 50 19.08 -3.95 1.35
CA LEU A 50 18.79 -5.30 1.81
C LEU A 50 19.15 -6.31 0.72
N PHE A 51 19.70 -7.45 1.11
CA PHE A 51 20.11 -8.52 0.22
C PHE A 51 19.28 -9.78 0.46
N LYS A 52 18.76 -10.34 -0.63
CA LYS A 52 18.11 -11.66 -0.66
C LYS A 52 18.70 -12.45 -1.82
N TYR A 53 19.33 -13.58 -1.53
CA TYR A 53 19.91 -14.49 -2.52
C TYR A 53 20.93 -13.82 -3.46
N THR A 54 20.48 -13.29 -4.60
CA THR A 54 21.31 -12.65 -5.64
C THR A 54 20.85 -11.23 -5.96
N ARG A 55 19.89 -10.68 -5.20
CA ARG A 55 19.30 -9.36 -5.45
C ARG A 55 19.43 -8.45 -4.25
N THR A 56 19.71 -7.18 -4.51
CA THR A 56 19.63 -6.09 -3.55
C THR A 56 18.29 -5.36 -3.69
N TYR A 57 17.83 -4.76 -2.60
CA TYR A 57 16.57 -4.04 -2.49
C TYR A 57 16.76 -2.78 -1.67
N MET A 58 16.14 -1.70 -2.13
CA MET A 58 16.12 -0.44 -1.39
C MET A 58 14.81 -0.29 -0.60
N VAL A 59 14.94 0.19 0.65
CA VAL A 59 13.82 0.60 1.50
C VAL A 59 14.14 1.96 2.10
N LYS A 60 13.19 2.89 2.03
CA LYS A 60 13.28 4.17 2.72
C LYS A 60 12.15 4.24 3.74
N LEU A 61 12.49 4.19 5.03
CA LEU A 61 11.48 4.11 6.08
C LEU A 61 10.79 5.47 6.33
N GLY A 62 11.52 6.57 6.19
CA GLY A 62 10.95 7.92 6.36
C GLY A 62 9.83 8.26 5.38
N SER A 63 9.91 7.74 4.15
CA SER A 63 8.89 7.91 3.12
C SER A 63 7.98 6.69 2.95
N PHE A 64 8.16 5.63 3.74
CA PHE A 64 7.43 4.36 3.60
C PHE A 64 7.47 3.78 2.18
N THR A 65 8.63 3.84 1.53
CA THR A 65 8.81 3.39 0.15
C THR A 65 9.73 2.17 0.06
N CYS A 66 9.39 1.23 -0.82
CA CYS A 66 10.28 0.15 -1.22
C CYS A 66 10.40 0.08 -2.74
N ASP A 67 11.46 -0.57 -3.20
CA ASP A 67 11.81 -0.76 -4.62
C ASP A 67 10.65 -1.27 -5.49
N TYR A 68 9.79 -2.13 -4.92
CA TYR A 68 8.65 -2.71 -5.62
C TYR A 68 7.40 -1.82 -5.70
N GLY A 69 7.34 -0.70 -4.97
CA GLY A 69 6.14 0.16 -4.93
C GLY A 69 4.91 -0.47 -4.23
N VAL A 70 4.96 -1.76 -3.89
CA VAL A 70 3.83 -2.51 -3.33
C VAL A 70 3.37 -1.93 -1.99
N TRP A 71 4.28 -1.37 -1.20
CA TRP A 71 3.94 -0.76 0.08
C TRP A 71 3.05 0.47 -0.12
N GLN A 72 3.38 1.30 -1.11
CA GLN A 72 2.65 2.52 -1.45
C GLN A 72 1.26 2.21 -2.01
N ILE A 73 1.13 1.12 -2.77
CA ILE A 73 -0.15 0.71 -3.38
C ILE A 73 -1.04 0.01 -2.35
N SER A 74 -0.48 -0.94 -1.60
CA SER A 74 -1.29 -1.81 -0.71
C SER A 74 -1.46 -1.27 0.70
N GLY A 75 -0.62 -0.32 1.12
CA GLY A 75 -0.53 0.13 2.50
C GLY A 75 0.05 -0.91 3.47
N VAL A 76 0.45 -2.10 2.99
CA VAL A 76 1.02 -3.18 3.80
C VAL A 76 2.51 -3.30 3.51
N PRO A 77 3.39 -3.22 4.53
CA PRO A 77 4.83 -3.36 4.32
C PRO A 77 5.17 -4.76 3.81
N TYR A 78 6.04 -4.82 2.80
CA TYR A 78 6.60 -6.08 2.30
C TYR A 78 7.79 -6.53 3.15
N SER A 79 8.33 -7.73 2.93
CA SER A 79 9.39 -8.31 3.76
C SER A 79 10.64 -7.42 3.88
N HIS A 80 11.03 -6.71 2.83
CA HIS A 80 12.12 -5.72 2.87
C HIS A 80 11.84 -4.57 3.85
N ALA A 81 10.63 -4.00 3.78
CA ALA A 81 10.20 -2.94 4.68
C ALA A 81 10.18 -3.43 6.13
N VAL A 82 9.63 -4.62 6.36
CA VAL A 82 9.60 -5.24 7.70
C VAL A 82 10.99 -5.47 8.26
N ALA A 83 11.98 -5.85 7.46
CA ALA A 83 13.36 -5.97 7.91
C ALA A 83 13.93 -4.62 8.40
N GLY A 84 13.72 -3.54 7.63
CA GLY A 84 14.11 -2.19 8.04
C GLY A 84 13.43 -1.74 9.34
N ILE A 85 12.11 -1.92 9.43
CA ILE A 85 11.34 -1.58 10.64
C ILE A 85 11.82 -2.39 11.84
N SER A 86 12.06 -3.70 11.67
CA SER A 86 12.57 -4.57 12.74
C SER A 86 13.94 -4.11 13.25
N ARG A 87 14.78 -3.59 12.36
CA ARG A 87 16.11 -3.07 12.73
C ARG A 87 16.03 -1.82 13.60
N CYS A 88 15.07 -0.94 13.31
CA CYS A 88 14.89 0.33 14.02
C CYS A 88 14.19 0.16 15.38
N PHE A 89 13.16 -0.69 15.43
CA PHE A 89 12.26 -0.79 16.59
C PHE A 89 12.38 -2.12 17.36
N GLY A 90 13.27 -3.01 16.94
CA GLY A 90 13.40 -4.36 17.50
C GLY A 90 12.30 -5.32 17.06
N THR A 91 12.56 -6.62 17.22
CA THR A 91 11.64 -7.69 16.80
C THR A 91 10.37 -7.76 17.64
N VAL A 92 10.40 -7.31 18.89
CA VAL A 92 9.24 -7.27 19.78
C VAL A 92 8.28 -6.14 19.38
N GLY A 93 8.81 -4.96 19.06
CA GLY A 93 8.02 -3.79 18.70
C GLY A 93 7.52 -3.76 17.25
N VAL A 94 8.06 -4.60 16.36
CA VAL A 94 7.75 -4.56 14.92
C VAL A 94 6.27 -4.79 14.62
N ARG A 95 5.63 -5.75 15.31
CA ARG A 95 4.23 -6.12 15.05
C ARG A 95 3.30 -4.96 15.38
N ASP A 96 3.52 -4.33 16.52
CA ASP A 96 2.68 -3.23 17.00
C ASP A 96 2.86 -1.99 16.12
N LYS A 97 4.11 -1.66 15.74
CA LYS A 97 4.41 -0.56 14.81
C LYS A 97 3.77 -0.76 13.43
N ILE A 98 3.83 -1.98 12.89
CA ILE A 98 3.18 -2.29 11.60
C ILE A 98 1.66 -2.22 11.74
N SER A 99 1.09 -2.75 12.83
CA SER A 99 -0.35 -2.70 13.09
C SER A 99 -0.85 -1.26 13.16
N ASP A 100 -0.16 -0.41 13.93
CA ASP A 100 -0.51 1.01 14.07
C ASP A 100 -0.40 1.77 12.76
N TYR A 101 0.66 1.53 11.98
CA TYR A 101 0.81 2.11 10.66
C TYR A 101 -0.34 1.72 9.73
N ILE A 102 -0.66 0.43 9.64
CA ILE A 102 -1.73 -0.09 8.78
C ILE A 102 -3.08 0.50 9.18
N LYS A 103 -3.39 0.56 10.48
CA LYS A 103 -4.63 1.19 10.97
C LYS A 103 -4.72 2.64 10.53
N LYS A 104 -3.65 3.42 10.73
CA LYS A 104 -3.61 4.84 10.33
C LYS A 104 -3.84 4.99 8.83
N MET A 105 -3.17 4.18 8.00
CA MET A 105 -3.34 4.25 6.54
C MET A 105 -4.74 3.83 6.11
N PHE A 106 -5.31 2.80 6.74
CA PHE A 106 -6.65 2.34 6.45
C PHE A 106 -7.70 3.40 6.81
N LEU A 107 -7.61 3.99 8.01
CA LEU A 107 -8.50 5.08 8.43
C LEU A 107 -8.41 6.26 7.46
N ASN A 108 -7.20 6.66 7.06
CA ASN A 108 -7.01 7.73 6.08
C ASN A 108 -7.59 7.41 4.70
N ALA A 109 -7.55 6.14 4.26
CA ALA A 109 -8.11 5.73 2.98
C ALA A 109 -9.65 5.80 2.96
N TYR A 110 -10.32 5.60 4.11
CA TYR A 110 -11.77 5.56 4.23
C TYR A 110 -12.38 6.74 5.01
N ILE A 111 -11.58 7.72 5.42
CA ILE A 111 -12.08 8.89 6.16
C ILE A 111 -13.06 9.70 5.29
N ASN A 112 -12.68 9.89 4.02
CA ASN A 112 -13.47 10.59 3.02
C ASN A 112 -14.44 9.63 2.36
N MET A 113 -15.73 9.98 2.39
CA MET A 113 -16.78 9.17 1.80
C MET A 113 -17.02 9.60 0.36
N ILE A 114 -17.25 8.64 -0.53
CA ILE A 114 -17.72 8.97 -1.87
C ILE A 114 -19.20 9.30 -1.76
N HIS A 115 -19.57 10.53 -2.11
CA HIS A 115 -20.96 10.98 -2.06
C HIS A 115 -21.82 10.26 -3.10
N PRO A 116 -23.13 10.06 -2.83
CA PRO A 116 -24.05 9.56 -3.83
C PRO A 116 -23.95 10.41 -5.10
N ILE A 117 -23.69 9.75 -6.23
CA ILE A 117 -23.76 10.41 -7.52
C ILE A 117 -25.24 10.46 -7.89
N PRO A 118 -25.81 11.63 -8.19
CA PRO A 118 -27.21 11.73 -8.61
C PRO A 118 -27.43 10.91 -9.90
N ASP A 119 -28.68 10.60 -10.20
CA ASP A 119 -29.01 9.93 -11.47
C ASP A 119 -28.46 10.73 -12.67
N GLN A 120 -28.06 10.02 -13.72
CA GLN A 120 -27.49 10.62 -14.92
C GLN A 120 -28.41 11.67 -15.55
N SER A 121 -29.74 11.53 -15.42
CA SER A 121 -30.73 12.51 -15.88
C SER A 121 -30.61 13.89 -15.21
N ARG A 122 -29.99 13.95 -14.02
CA ARG A 122 -29.83 15.19 -13.24
C ARG A 122 -28.45 15.82 -13.40
N TRP A 123 -27.57 15.23 -14.20
CA TRP A 123 -26.22 15.76 -14.37
C TRP A 123 -26.27 17.06 -15.19
N PRO A 124 -25.47 18.07 -14.82
CA PRO A 124 -25.40 19.29 -15.62
C PRO A 124 -24.88 18.96 -17.01
N GLN A 125 -25.45 19.60 -18.03
CA GLN A 125 -24.90 19.55 -19.38
C GLN A 125 -23.60 20.36 -19.38
N VAL A 126 -22.47 19.66 -19.45
CA VAL A 126 -21.15 20.28 -19.53
C VAL A 126 -20.76 20.34 -21.00
N ALA A 127 -20.26 21.49 -21.45
CA ALA A 127 -19.66 21.60 -22.78
C ALA A 127 -18.43 20.66 -22.83
N ALA A 128 -18.65 19.44 -23.28
CA ALA A 128 -17.60 18.43 -23.32
C ALA A 128 -16.66 18.78 -24.48
N THR A 129 -15.38 19.00 -24.17
CA THR A 129 -14.34 18.99 -25.19
C THR A 129 -14.39 17.63 -25.87
N SER A 130 -14.44 17.60 -27.20
CA SER A 130 -14.35 16.34 -27.94
C SER A 130 -13.10 15.59 -27.51
N VAL A 131 -13.27 14.41 -26.92
CA VAL A 131 -12.14 13.55 -26.54
C VAL A 131 -11.57 12.99 -27.84
N ILE A 132 -10.50 13.62 -28.32
CA ILE A 132 -9.79 13.14 -29.51
C ILE A 132 -9.13 11.81 -29.12
N PRO A 133 -9.43 10.70 -29.81
CA PRO A 133 -8.78 9.43 -29.52
C PRO A 133 -7.26 9.56 -29.77
N PRO A 134 -6.41 8.88 -28.99
CA PRO A 134 -4.98 8.86 -29.25
C PRO A 134 -4.72 8.33 -30.68
N PRO A 135 -3.69 8.86 -31.39
CA PRO A 135 -3.37 8.42 -32.74
C PRO A 135 -3.11 6.91 -32.77
N ILE A 136 -3.78 6.21 -33.69
CA ILE A 136 -3.59 4.77 -33.87
C ILE A 136 -2.18 4.55 -34.45
N LYS A 137 -1.27 3.97 -33.65
CA LYS A 137 0.02 3.48 -34.14
C LYS A 137 -0.15 2.06 -34.67
N ARG A 138 -0.01 1.86 -35.98
CA ARG A 138 0.13 0.51 -36.56
C ARG A 138 1.48 -0.07 -36.11
N GLN A 139 1.46 -1.24 -35.47
CA GLN A 139 2.67 -2.00 -35.19
C GLN A 139 3.33 -2.38 -36.53
N PRO A 140 4.67 -2.44 -36.61
CA PRO A 140 5.35 -3.02 -37.77
C PRO A 140 4.77 -4.41 -38.04
N GLY A 141 4.45 -4.69 -39.30
CA GLY A 141 4.02 -6.03 -39.71
C GLY A 141 5.09 -7.06 -39.32
N ARG A 142 4.64 -8.25 -38.94
CA ARG A 142 5.55 -9.39 -38.73
C ARG A 142 6.29 -9.68 -40.06
N PRO A 143 7.61 -9.95 -40.06
CA PRO A 143 8.34 -10.34 -41.27
C PRO A 143 7.74 -11.55 -41.96
#